data_AF-A0A317NQS6-F1
#
_entry.id   AF-A0A317NQS6-F1
#
_cell.length_a   1.000
_cell.length_b   1.000
_cell.length_c   1.000
_cell.angle_alpha   90.00
_cell.angle_beta   90.00
_cell.angle_gamma   90.00
#
_symmetry.space_group_name_H-M   'P 1'
#
loop_
_entity.id
_entity.type
_entity.pdbx_description
1 polymer ?
#
loop_
_entity_poly.entity_id
_entity_poly.type
_entity_poly.pdbx_seq_one_letter_code
_entity_poly.pdbx_strand_id
1 'polypeptide(L)'
;MDVAKQQELIRIISEGLVENIEATRAEVVGVFTLLGDLAFHKISYQADGEWRSDSKLPEAIRGAVAELKREMYAVGSGTWLSMQISVLNGDVSTTFEYDEMPQVVESITSHLGIELRRYPRARVPQWMLEELDESWSPDREPDSRNETRDLSRIQGPSSGYLPKMPREEAEASARGYLPEEDGYIYLKISHEYVSERDVLESFLEVDGDCYEVRKVCYFPNGSADWASLASDGAYVQLSEEPVVYESRSAESAPRCVEILPEEFQAEWLHVTGLH
;
A
#
# COMPACT_ATOMS: atom_id res chain seq x y z
N MET A 1 -13.93 12.27 22.56
CA MET A 1 -13.03 13.04 21.68
C MET A 1 -12.63 14.33 22.38
N ASP A 2 -11.33 14.59 22.48
CA ASP A 2 -10.79 15.87 22.89
C ASP A 2 -10.77 16.82 21.67
N VAL A 3 -11.55 17.90 21.74
CA VAL A 3 -11.66 18.89 20.64
C VAL A 3 -10.30 19.52 20.35
N ALA A 4 -9.46 19.75 21.36
CA ALA A 4 -8.13 20.33 21.16
C ALA A 4 -7.22 19.39 20.38
N LYS A 5 -7.28 18.08 20.68
CA LYS A 5 -6.51 17.06 19.95
C LYS A 5 -6.99 16.90 18.51
N GLN A 6 -8.31 16.94 18.29
CA GLN A 6 -8.87 16.90 16.94
C GLN A 6 -8.38 18.10 16.09
N GLN A 7 -8.43 19.30 16.65
CA GLN A 7 -7.96 20.52 15.99
C GLN A 7 -6.46 20.47 15.69
N GLU A 8 -5.66 19.95 16.62
CA GLU A 8 -4.22 19.78 16.40
C GLU A 8 -3.89 18.81 15.27
N LEU A 9 -4.61 17.68 15.18
CA LEU A 9 -4.43 16.72 14.10
C LEU A 9 -4.85 17.32 12.74
N ILE A 10 -5.98 18.03 12.69
CA ILE A 10 -6.41 18.76 11.48
C ILE A 10 -5.36 19.78 11.07
N ARG A 11 -4.77 20.51 12.03
CA ARG A 11 -3.68 21.47 11.78
C ARG A 11 -2.48 20.79 11.12
N ILE A 12 -1.97 19.71 11.72
CA ILE A 12 -0.84 18.92 11.17
C ILE A 12 -1.13 18.47 9.73
N ILE A 13 -2.34 17.94 9.47
CA ILE A 13 -2.74 17.51 8.13
C ILE A 13 -2.76 18.69 7.15
N SER A 14 -3.38 19.81 7.53
CA SER A 14 -3.50 20.99 6.67
C SER A 14 -2.17 21.65 6.36
N GLU A 15 -1.29 21.80 7.34
CA GLU A 15 0.05 22.38 7.16
C GLU A 15 0.90 21.48 6.28
N GLY A 16 0.91 20.17 6.56
CA GLY A 16 1.66 19.21 5.74
C GLY A 16 1.20 19.18 4.28
N LEU A 17 -0.11 19.36 4.02
CA LEU A 17 -0.65 19.42 2.66
C LEU A 17 -0.14 20.65 1.90
N VAL A 18 -0.07 21.81 2.56
CA VAL A 18 0.43 23.05 1.95
C VAL A 18 1.95 22.99 1.73
N GLU A 19 2.70 22.50 2.73
CA GLU A 19 4.15 22.34 2.65
C GLU A 19 4.56 21.40 1.52
N ASN A 20 3.88 20.26 1.36
CA ASN A 20 4.20 19.26 0.33
C ASN A 20 4.09 19.81 -1.11
N ILE A 21 3.22 20.78 -1.34
CA ILE A 21 2.91 21.30 -2.69
C ILE A 21 3.77 22.54 -3.02
N GLU A 22 4.52 23.07 -2.04
CA GLU A 22 5.32 24.30 -2.15
C GLU A 22 4.53 25.51 -2.68
N ALA A 23 3.19 25.47 -2.63
CA ALA A 23 2.33 26.46 -3.25
C ALA A 23 1.74 27.41 -2.19
N THR A 24 2.26 28.64 -2.16
CA THR A 24 1.88 29.67 -1.18
C THR A 24 0.49 30.28 -1.38
N ARG A 25 -0.21 29.97 -2.49
CA ARG A 25 -1.52 30.55 -2.85
C ARG A 25 -2.51 29.59 -3.50
N ALA A 26 -2.17 28.29 -3.55
CA ALA A 26 -3.05 27.30 -4.16
C ALA A 26 -4.20 26.95 -3.20
N GLU A 27 -5.40 26.75 -3.75
CA GLU A 27 -6.37 25.89 -3.08
C GLU A 27 -5.81 24.47 -3.08
N VAL A 28 -5.79 23.83 -1.91
CA VAL A 28 -5.36 22.43 -1.75
C VAL A 28 -6.52 21.62 -1.20
N VAL A 29 -6.82 20.49 -1.82
CA VAL A 29 -7.87 19.57 -1.41
C VAL A 29 -7.28 18.19 -1.25
N GLY A 30 -7.32 17.67 -0.02
CA GLY A 30 -7.00 16.28 0.29
C GLY A 30 -8.28 15.47 0.51
N VAL A 31 -8.39 14.34 -0.17
CA VAL A 31 -9.42 13.32 0.08
C VAL A 31 -8.73 12.08 0.60
N PHE A 32 -9.17 11.58 1.76
CA PHE A 32 -8.61 10.42 2.45
C PHE A 32 -9.71 9.40 2.70
N THR A 33 -9.50 8.16 2.26
CA THR A 33 -10.38 7.03 2.55
C THR A 33 -9.59 6.02 3.38
N LEU A 34 -10.07 5.75 4.59
CA LEU A 34 -9.48 4.77 5.49
C LEU A 34 -10.55 3.75 5.84
N LEU A 35 -10.36 2.49 5.45
CA LEU A 35 -11.26 1.37 5.73
C LEU A 35 -10.44 0.18 6.19
N GLY A 36 -10.51 -0.17 7.47
CA GLY A 36 -9.71 -1.27 8.01
C GLY A 36 -8.22 -1.01 7.80
N ASP A 37 -7.61 -1.77 6.90
CA ASP A 37 -6.21 -1.60 6.48
C ASP A 37 -6.05 -0.99 5.08
N LEU A 38 -7.15 -0.71 4.37
CA LEU A 38 -7.13 0.07 3.14
C LEU A 38 -6.95 1.55 3.48
N ALA A 39 -5.96 2.17 2.87
CA ALA A 39 -5.74 3.61 2.91
C ALA A 39 -5.54 4.13 1.49
N PHE A 40 -6.48 4.96 1.03
CA PHE A 40 -6.40 5.66 -0.24
C PHE A 40 -6.41 7.16 -0.01
N HIS A 41 -5.62 7.89 -0.79
CA HIS A 41 -5.64 9.35 -0.76
C HIS A 41 -5.56 9.93 -2.16
N LYS A 42 -6.13 11.11 -2.32
CA LYS A 42 -5.98 11.96 -3.49
C LYS A 42 -5.74 13.38 -3.03
N ILE A 43 -4.61 13.95 -3.45
CA ILE A 43 -4.31 15.36 -3.21
C ILE A 43 -4.49 16.08 -4.54
N SER A 44 -5.24 17.17 -4.53
CA SER A 44 -5.45 18.03 -5.69
C SER A 44 -5.18 19.47 -5.29
N TYR A 45 -4.58 20.24 -6.19
CA TYR A 45 -4.26 21.64 -5.91
C TYR A 45 -4.35 22.51 -7.17
N GLN A 46 -4.62 23.80 -6.96
CA GLN A 46 -4.68 24.76 -8.05
C GLN A 46 -3.30 25.41 -8.31
N ALA A 47 -2.77 25.24 -9.52
CA ALA A 47 -1.55 25.91 -9.97
C ALA A 47 -1.76 26.50 -11.36
N ASP A 48 -1.40 27.77 -11.54
CA ASP A 48 -1.52 28.50 -12.82
C ASP A 48 -2.95 28.50 -13.42
N GLY A 49 -3.98 28.41 -12.56
CA GLY A 49 -5.39 28.36 -12.98
C GLY A 49 -5.90 26.96 -13.33
N GLU A 50 -5.06 25.93 -13.24
CA GLU A 50 -5.41 24.54 -13.52
C GLU A 50 -5.35 23.67 -12.25
N TRP A 51 -6.18 22.63 -12.20
CA TRP A 51 -6.10 21.62 -11.16
C TRP A 51 -5.04 20.58 -11.50
N ARG A 52 -4.12 20.37 -10.57
CA ARG A 52 -3.11 19.30 -10.60
C ARG A 52 -3.38 18.31 -9.48
N SER A 53 -2.83 17.11 -9.60
CA SER A 53 -2.92 16.07 -8.58
C SER A 53 -1.53 15.57 -8.20
N ASP A 54 -1.36 15.28 -6.93
CA ASP A 54 -0.17 14.62 -6.39
C ASP A 54 -0.58 13.33 -5.69
N SER A 55 0.27 12.31 -5.79
CA SER A 55 0.11 11.01 -5.14
C SER A 55 1.03 10.83 -3.94
N LYS A 56 2.03 11.70 -3.73
CA LYS A 56 2.92 11.60 -2.57
C LYS A 56 2.28 12.23 -1.34
N LEU A 57 2.21 11.43 -0.27
CA LEU A 57 1.73 11.89 1.04
C LEU A 57 2.88 11.80 2.05
N PRO A 58 3.29 12.93 2.67
CA PRO A 58 4.27 12.91 3.75
C PRO A 58 3.84 11.99 4.91
N GLU A 59 4.80 11.27 5.50
CA GLU A 59 4.52 10.30 6.56
C GLU A 59 3.86 10.91 7.80
N ALA A 60 4.21 12.16 8.13
CA ALA A 60 3.57 12.91 9.20
C ALA A 60 2.05 13.08 8.98
N ILE A 61 1.60 13.27 7.73
CA ILE A 61 0.18 13.38 7.40
C ILE A 61 -0.49 12.01 7.53
N ARG A 62 0.16 10.94 7.05
CA ARG A 62 -0.37 9.57 7.17
C ARG A 62 -0.66 9.22 8.63
N GLY A 63 0.31 9.45 9.52
CA GLY A 63 0.16 9.24 10.96
C GLY A 63 -0.97 10.07 11.56
N ALA A 64 -1.04 11.36 11.22
CA ALA A 64 -2.07 12.26 11.75
C ALA A 64 -3.49 11.89 11.30
N VAL A 65 -3.70 11.48 10.04
CA VAL A 65 -5.02 11.05 9.54
C VAL A 65 -5.48 9.76 10.23
N ALA A 66 -4.57 8.80 10.41
CA ALA A 66 -4.88 7.55 11.12
C ALA A 66 -5.22 7.80 12.60
N GLU A 67 -4.46 8.69 13.26
CA GLU A 67 -4.74 9.10 14.63
C GLU A 67 -6.07 9.85 14.74
N LEU A 68 -6.39 10.73 13.80
CA LEU A 68 -7.66 11.46 13.76
C LEU A 68 -8.86 10.52 13.65
N LYS A 69 -8.78 9.50 12.79
CA LYS A 69 -9.83 8.48 12.66
C LYS A 69 -10.10 7.77 13.99
N ARG A 70 -9.03 7.41 14.70
CA ARG A 70 -9.10 6.74 16.00
C ARG A 70 -9.69 7.65 17.08
N GLU A 71 -9.29 8.91 17.14
CA GLU A 71 -9.79 9.88 18.12
C GLU A 71 -11.26 10.26 17.89
N MET A 72 -11.72 10.20 16.63
CA MET A 72 -13.10 10.46 16.24
C MET A 72 -14.03 9.23 16.37
N TYR A 73 -13.50 8.07 16.76
CA TYR A 73 -14.33 6.92 17.04
C TYR A 73 -15.27 7.18 18.23
N ALA A 74 -16.55 6.89 18.01
CA ALA A 74 -17.58 6.90 19.03
C ALA A 74 -18.24 5.52 19.13
N VAL A 75 -18.26 4.96 20.34
CA VAL A 75 -18.86 3.65 20.62
C VAL A 75 -20.31 3.60 20.12
N GLY A 76 -20.61 2.62 19.29
CA GLY A 76 -21.95 2.43 18.70
C GLY A 76 -22.23 3.32 17.49
N SER A 77 -21.50 4.41 17.27
CA SER A 77 -21.63 5.25 16.07
C SER A 77 -20.54 4.99 15.04
N GLY A 78 -19.43 4.35 15.42
CA GLY A 78 -18.28 4.15 14.55
C GLY A 78 -17.40 5.38 14.42
N THR A 79 -16.67 5.43 13.31
CA THR A 79 -15.88 6.59 12.88
C THR A 79 -16.17 6.87 11.40
N TRP A 80 -15.60 7.94 10.86
CA TRP A 80 -15.76 8.31 9.45
C TRP A 80 -15.02 7.32 8.53
N LEU A 81 -15.50 7.13 7.31
CA LEU A 81 -14.94 6.25 6.29
C LEU A 81 -14.04 7.01 5.31
N SER A 82 -14.47 8.23 4.98
CA SER A 82 -13.65 9.18 4.24
C SER A 82 -13.70 10.57 4.85
N MET A 83 -12.64 11.32 4.62
CA MET A 83 -12.49 12.71 5.03
C MET A 83 -12.04 13.50 3.81
N GLN A 84 -12.65 14.66 3.61
CA GLN A 84 -12.14 15.68 2.72
C GLN A 84 -11.69 16.88 3.56
N ILE A 85 -10.49 17.39 3.28
CA ILE A 85 -9.95 18.61 3.86
C ILE A 85 -9.60 19.56 2.72
N SER A 86 -10.01 20.81 2.84
CA SER A 86 -9.59 21.88 1.92
C SER A 86 -8.88 22.99 2.68
N VAL A 87 -7.85 23.54 2.05
CA VAL A 87 -7.08 24.68 2.55
C VAL A 87 -7.10 25.75 1.46
N LEU A 88 -7.65 26.92 1.78
CA LEU A 88 -7.69 28.07 0.88
C LEU A 88 -7.27 29.33 1.65
N ASN A 89 -6.15 29.93 1.26
CA ASN A 89 -5.61 31.14 1.90
C ASN A 89 -5.44 31.01 3.43
N GLY A 90 -5.14 29.80 3.92
CA GLY A 90 -5.00 29.50 5.35
C GLY A 90 -6.31 29.16 6.06
N ASP A 91 -7.46 29.35 5.41
CA ASP A 91 -8.74 28.85 5.92
C ASP A 91 -8.82 27.34 5.67
N VAL A 92 -9.07 26.58 6.74
CA VAL A 92 -9.18 25.12 6.71
C VAL A 92 -10.65 24.72 6.86
N SER A 93 -11.13 23.87 5.95
CA SER A 93 -12.45 23.25 6.07
C SER A 93 -12.35 21.73 5.96
N THR A 94 -13.13 21.01 6.75
CA THR A 94 -13.13 19.55 6.79
C THR A 94 -14.55 19.01 6.73
N THR A 95 -14.76 17.99 5.91
CA THR A 95 -15.98 17.19 5.87
C THR A 95 -15.65 15.73 6.11
N PHE A 96 -16.54 15.03 6.80
CA PHE A 96 -16.38 13.63 7.18
C PHE A 96 -17.60 12.86 6.69
N GLU A 97 -17.36 11.80 5.94
CA GLU A 97 -18.40 10.91 5.45
C GLU A 97 -18.38 9.62 6.26
N TYR A 98 -19.55 9.21 6.75
CA TYR A 98 -19.70 8.08 7.67
C TYR A 98 -20.47 6.92 7.05
N ASP A 99 -21.37 7.20 6.12
CA ASP A 99 -22.43 6.26 5.75
C ASP A 99 -22.52 6.03 4.24
N GLU A 100 -21.94 6.89 3.41
CA GLU A 100 -21.86 6.69 1.96
C GLU A 100 -20.68 5.81 1.54
N MET A 101 -20.86 5.06 0.44
CA MET A 101 -19.83 4.21 -0.13
C MET A 101 -18.68 5.08 -0.70
N PRO A 102 -17.43 4.89 -0.25
CA PRO A 102 -16.32 5.68 -0.76
C PRO A 102 -16.03 5.31 -2.21
N GLN A 103 -15.62 6.31 -2.99
CA GLN A 103 -15.24 6.15 -4.38
C GLN A 103 -13.81 5.58 -4.46
N VAL A 104 -13.70 4.25 -4.36
CA VAL A 104 -12.43 3.52 -4.52
C VAL A 104 -12.52 2.57 -5.70
N VAL A 105 -11.38 2.30 -6.34
CA VAL A 105 -11.27 1.40 -7.50
C VAL A 105 -11.02 -0.06 -7.09
N GLU A 106 -10.66 -0.29 -5.83
CA GLU A 106 -10.36 -1.62 -5.27
C GLU A 106 -11.58 -2.23 -4.58
N SER A 107 -11.61 -3.56 -4.50
CA SER A 107 -12.61 -4.27 -3.68
C SER A 107 -12.37 -3.97 -2.20
N ILE A 108 -13.43 -3.62 -1.48
CA ILE A 108 -13.37 -3.21 -0.07
C ILE A 108 -13.80 -4.30 0.91
N THR A 109 -14.26 -5.46 0.42
CA THR A 109 -14.90 -6.51 1.24
C THR A 109 -14.06 -6.95 2.44
N SER A 110 -12.80 -7.33 2.22
CA SER A 110 -11.89 -7.79 3.29
C SER A 110 -11.59 -6.68 4.30
N HIS A 111 -11.40 -5.45 3.80
CA HIS A 111 -11.09 -4.26 4.59
C HIS A 111 -12.27 -3.80 5.45
N LEU A 112 -13.48 -3.96 4.93
CA LEU A 112 -14.71 -3.58 5.62
C LEU A 112 -14.95 -4.44 6.87
N GLY A 113 -14.65 -5.74 6.80
CA GLY A 113 -14.75 -6.61 7.98
C GLY A 113 -13.79 -6.19 9.10
N ILE A 114 -12.60 -5.72 8.74
CA ILE A 114 -11.60 -5.19 9.67
C ILE A 114 -12.08 -3.85 10.24
N GLU A 115 -12.60 -2.97 9.40
CA GLU A 115 -13.15 -1.66 9.78
C GLU A 115 -14.22 -1.82 10.87
N LEU A 116 -15.21 -2.70 10.65
CA LEU A 116 -16.32 -2.90 11.57
C LEU A 116 -15.91 -3.58 12.88
N ARG A 117 -14.83 -4.37 12.88
CA ARG A 117 -14.24 -4.90 14.13
C ARG A 117 -13.48 -3.83 14.90
N ARG A 118 -12.72 -2.97 14.21
CA ARG A 118 -11.90 -1.91 14.83
C ARG A 118 -12.77 -0.75 15.32
N TYR A 119 -13.82 -0.42 14.58
CA TYR A 119 -14.75 0.67 14.87
C TYR A 119 -16.21 0.20 14.84
N PRO A 120 -16.64 -0.62 15.83
CA PRO A 120 -18.00 -1.15 15.86
C PRO A 120 -19.08 -0.08 15.82
N ARG A 121 -20.10 -0.31 15.00
CA ARG A 121 -21.27 0.57 14.81
C ARG A 121 -22.55 -0.22 15.12
N ALA A 122 -23.48 0.40 15.84
CA ALA A 122 -24.79 -0.17 16.14
C ALA A 122 -25.70 -0.18 14.89
N ARG A 123 -25.49 0.78 13.99
CA ARG A 123 -26.16 0.84 12.70
C ARG A 123 -25.11 0.77 11.60
N VAL A 124 -25.07 -0.37 10.91
CA VAL A 124 -24.22 -0.58 9.75
C VAL A 124 -24.99 -0.14 8.49
N PRO A 125 -24.44 0.76 7.66
CA PRO A 125 -25.02 1.13 6.37
C PRO A 125 -25.35 -0.09 5.51
N GLN A 126 -26.43 -0.01 4.72
CA GLN A 126 -26.93 -1.15 3.96
C GLN A 126 -25.90 -1.68 2.95
N TRP A 127 -25.19 -0.80 2.25
CA TRP A 127 -24.15 -1.20 1.29
C TRP A 127 -23.01 -1.96 1.97
N MET A 128 -22.69 -1.66 3.24
CA MET A 128 -21.66 -2.40 3.95
C MET A 128 -22.11 -3.84 4.19
N LEU A 129 -23.39 -4.05 4.52
CA LEU A 129 -23.94 -5.39 4.70
C LEU A 129 -23.97 -6.17 3.39
N GLU A 130 -24.16 -5.49 2.25
CA GLU A 130 -24.16 -6.10 0.93
C GLU A 130 -22.75 -6.50 0.46
N GLU A 131 -21.73 -5.74 0.85
CA GLU A 131 -20.32 -6.02 0.54
C GLU A 131 -19.73 -7.13 1.44
N LEU A 132 -20.26 -7.30 2.65
CA LEU A 132 -19.86 -8.38 3.55
C LEU A 132 -20.50 -9.70 3.10
N ASP A 133 -19.68 -10.73 2.91
CA ASP A 133 -20.18 -12.09 2.66
C ASP A 133 -20.96 -12.64 3.88
N GLU A 134 -21.83 -13.63 3.64
CA GLU A 134 -22.63 -14.33 4.65
C GLU A 134 -21.79 -14.95 5.77
N SER A 135 -20.49 -15.15 5.54
CA SER A 135 -19.54 -15.67 6.52
C SER A 135 -18.99 -14.63 7.51
N TRP A 136 -19.30 -13.34 7.33
CA TRP A 136 -18.87 -12.29 8.25
C TRP A 136 -19.68 -12.30 9.56
N SER A 137 -19.00 -12.19 10.70
CA SER A 137 -19.62 -12.04 12.02
C SER A 137 -18.85 -11.04 12.87
N PRO A 138 -19.54 -10.13 13.60
CA PRO A 138 -18.89 -9.17 14.49
C PRO A 138 -18.23 -9.83 15.71
N ASP A 139 -18.73 -10.99 16.13
CA ASP A 139 -18.24 -11.75 17.29
C ASP A 139 -17.20 -12.82 16.91
N ARG A 140 -16.88 -12.94 15.62
CA ARG A 140 -15.73 -13.73 15.20
C ARG A 140 -14.50 -13.03 15.73
N GLU A 141 -13.98 -13.54 16.86
CA GLU A 141 -12.66 -13.11 17.34
C GLU A 141 -11.72 -13.16 16.14
N PRO A 142 -11.02 -12.07 15.81
CA PRO A 142 -9.93 -12.17 14.86
C PRO A 142 -9.02 -13.22 15.48
N ASP A 143 -8.91 -14.39 14.85
CA ASP A 143 -8.10 -15.47 15.40
C ASP A 143 -6.76 -14.83 15.73
N SER A 144 -6.45 -14.72 17.03
CA SER A 144 -5.42 -13.81 17.55
C SER A 144 -4.01 -14.18 17.08
N ARG A 145 -3.93 -15.22 16.25
CA ARG A 145 -2.75 -15.70 15.56
C ARG A 145 -2.71 -15.39 14.05
N ASN A 146 -3.79 -14.93 13.37
CA ASN A 146 -3.89 -15.21 11.93
C ASN A 146 -4.68 -14.30 10.95
N GLU A 147 -5.32 -13.15 11.28
CA GLU A 147 -6.28 -12.56 10.31
C GLU A 147 -6.07 -11.15 9.73
N THR A 148 -5.12 -10.30 10.18
CA THR A 148 -4.98 -8.95 9.58
C THR A 148 -3.63 -8.63 8.95
N ARG A 149 -2.56 -9.24 9.43
CA ARG A 149 -1.29 -9.26 8.69
C ARG A 149 -1.16 -10.47 7.78
N ASP A 150 -2.06 -11.44 7.92
CA ASP A 150 -1.86 -12.76 7.37
C ASP A 150 -2.69 -13.07 6.14
N LEU A 151 -3.97 -12.67 6.04
CA LEU A 151 -4.76 -13.09 4.87
C LEU A 151 -4.22 -12.57 3.52
N SER A 152 -3.66 -11.37 3.44
CA SER A 152 -2.96 -10.90 2.23
C SER A 152 -1.53 -11.46 2.08
N ARG A 153 -0.93 -11.94 3.16
CA ARG A 153 0.32 -12.72 3.19
C ARG A 153 0.11 -14.25 3.12
N ILE A 154 -1.13 -14.71 3.04
CA ILE A 154 -1.55 -16.12 2.91
C ILE A 154 -2.20 -16.32 1.54
N GLN A 155 -2.94 -15.33 1.03
CA GLN A 155 -3.62 -15.42 -0.26
C GLN A 155 -2.94 -14.65 -1.38
N GLY A 156 -1.96 -13.79 -1.10
CA GLY A 156 -1.37 -12.87 -2.07
C GLY A 156 -2.26 -11.66 -2.42
N PRO A 157 -1.74 -10.69 -3.18
CA PRO A 157 -2.50 -9.58 -3.75
C PRO A 157 -3.77 -10.02 -4.50
N SER A 158 -4.75 -9.13 -4.62
CA SER A 158 -5.97 -9.40 -5.41
C SER A 158 -5.69 -9.55 -6.90
N SER A 159 -6.67 -10.00 -7.70
CA SER A 159 -6.54 -10.20 -9.15
C SER A 159 -6.21 -8.93 -9.96
N GLY A 160 -6.20 -7.74 -9.33
CA GLY A 160 -5.72 -6.50 -9.94
C GLY A 160 -4.19 -6.42 -10.10
N TYR A 161 -3.46 -7.32 -9.43
CA TYR A 161 -2.00 -7.40 -9.43
C TYR A 161 -1.50 -8.48 -10.39
N LEU A 162 -2.09 -8.58 -11.57
CA LEU A 162 -1.59 -9.48 -12.61
C LEU A 162 -0.42 -8.83 -13.36
N PRO A 163 0.55 -9.62 -13.84
CA PRO A 163 1.61 -9.11 -14.69
C PRO A 163 1.04 -8.34 -15.90
N LYS A 164 1.66 -7.20 -16.22
CA LYS A 164 1.16 -6.24 -17.21
C LYS A 164 1.64 -6.51 -18.63
N MET A 165 2.70 -7.30 -18.79
CA MET A 165 3.28 -7.69 -20.07
C MET A 165 3.34 -9.21 -20.16
N PRO A 166 3.13 -9.89 -21.30
CA PRO A 166 3.37 -11.32 -21.42
C PRO A 166 4.85 -11.68 -21.17
N ARG A 167 5.14 -12.78 -20.46
CA ARG A 167 6.52 -13.15 -20.09
C ARG A 167 7.45 -13.33 -21.31
N GLU A 168 6.97 -13.93 -22.41
CA GLU A 168 7.78 -14.09 -23.64
C GLU A 168 8.19 -12.74 -24.25
N GLU A 169 7.30 -11.74 -24.21
CA GLU A 169 7.58 -10.39 -24.68
C GLU A 169 8.57 -9.66 -23.76
N ALA A 170 8.43 -9.85 -22.44
CA ALA A 170 9.34 -9.31 -21.43
C ALA A 170 10.75 -9.91 -21.56
N GLU A 171 10.86 -11.23 -21.72
CA GLU A 171 12.13 -11.93 -21.98
C GLU A 171 12.78 -11.44 -23.28
N ALA A 172 12.01 -11.27 -24.35
CA ALA A 172 12.53 -10.74 -25.60
C ALA A 172 13.08 -9.31 -25.45
N SER A 173 12.37 -8.47 -24.70
CA SER A 173 12.73 -7.07 -24.43
C SER A 173 13.95 -6.94 -23.52
N ALA A 174 14.15 -7.88 -22.59
CA ALA A 174 15.26 -7.89 -21.64
C ALA A 174 16.58 -8.40 -22.25
N ARG A 175 16.58 -8.97 -23.45
CA ARG A 175 17.80 -9.55 -24.05
C ARG A 175 18.90 -8.52 -24.21
N GLY A 176 20.07 -8.83 -23.65
CA GLY A 176 21.22 -7.93 -23.70
C GLY A 176 21.07 -6.71 -22.79
N TYR A 177 20.14 -6.75 -21.83
CA TYR A 177 20.08 -5.77 -20.75
C TYR A 177 21.42 -5.71 -20.03
N LEU A 178 21.92 -4.49 -19.84
CA LEU A 178 23.10 -4.19 -19.07
C LEU A 178 22.69 -3.30 -17.88
N PRO A 179 23.16 -3.60 -16.66
CA PRO A 179 22.96 -2.73 -15.51
C PRO A 179 23.42 -1.30 -15.81
N GLU A 180 22.73 -0.31 -15.23
CA GLU A 180 23.11 1.10 -15.39
C GLU A 180 24.45 1.42 -14.70
N GLU A 181 24.74 0.70 -13.62
CA GLU A 181 25.95 0.86 -12.82
C GLU A 181 26.67 -0.48 -12.60
N ASP A 182 27.99 -0.41 -12.51
CA ASP A 182 28.80 -1.57 -12.17
C ASP A 182 28.61 -1.97 -10.70
N GLY A 183 28.72 -3.27 -10.40
CA GLY A 183 28.69 -3.78 -9.02
C GLY A 183 27.31 -4.16 -8.50
N TYR A 184 26.26 -4.01 -9.31
CA TYR A 184 24.93 -4.50 -8.99
C TYR A 184 24.91 -6.04 -9.00
N ILE A 185 24.19 -6.62 -8.04
CA ILE A 185 23.94 -8.06 -7.98
C ILE A 185 22.44 -8.34 -8.11
N TYR A 186 22.12 -9.46 -8.74
CA TYR A 186 20.75 -9.85 -9.02
C TYR A 186 20.46 -11.19 -8.38
N LEU A 187 19.39 -11.25 -7.58
CA LEU A 187 19.09 -12.41 -6.76
C LEU A 187 17.67 -12.91 -7.04
N LYS A 188 17.51 -14.23 -7.08
CA LYS A 188 16.23 -14.91 -6.94
C LYS A 188 16.18 -15.59 -5.59
N ILE A 189 15.18 -15.26 -4.78
CA ILE A 189 14.99 -15.81 -3.45
C ILE A 189 13.64 -16.51 -3.37
N SER A 190 13.66 -17.79 -3.01
CA SER A 190 12.45 -18.56 -2.71
C SER A 190 12.26 -18.63 -1.20
N HIS A 191 11.14 -18.11 -0.73
CA HIS A 191 10.73 -18.12 0.67
C HIS A 191 9.51 -19.01 0.87
N GLU A 192 9.44 -19.72 2.00
CA GLU A 192 8.20 -20.34 2.43
C GLU A 192 7.19 -19.24 2.76
N TYR A 193 6.05 -19.27 2.08
CA TYR A 193 4.97 -18.32 2.28
C TYR A 193 4.15 -18.71 3.51
N VAL A 194 3.52 -17.74 4.17
CA VAL A 194 2.92 -17.95 5.50
C VAL A 194 1.77 -18.99 5.48
N SER A 195 1.15 -19.20 4.32
CA SER A 195 0.29 -20.36 4.09
C SER A 195 1.13 -21.64 4.00
N GLU A 196 1.04 -22.50 5.03
CA GLU A 196 1.82 -23.74 5.15
C GLU A 196 1.82 -24.55 3.83
N ARG A 197 2.94 -24.44 3.07
CA ARG A 197 3.40 -25.21 1.89
C ARG A 197 3.60 -24.48 0.56
N ASP A 198 3.24 -23.21 0.42
CA ASP A 198 3.45 -22.49 -0.83
C ASP A 198 4.73 -21.66 -0.84
N VAL A 199 5.29 -21.43 -2.03
CA VAL A 199 6.56 -20.69 -2.22
C VAL A 199 6.26 -19.31 -2.79
N LEU A 200 6.79 -18.29 -2.13
CA LEU A 200 6.90 -16.94 -2.67
C LEU A 200 8.25 -16.79 -3.36
N GLU A 201 8.25 -16.29 -4.60
CA GLU A 201 9.47 -16.02 -5.35
C GLU A 201 9.72 -14.52 -5.39
N SER A 202 10.85 -14.07 -4.85
CA SER A 202 11.33 -12.70 -4.93
C SER A 202 12.49 -12.60 -5.92
N PHE A 203 12.49 -11.55 -6.73
CA PHE A 203 13.59 -11.15 -7.60
C PHE A 203 14.05 -9.79 -7.12
N LEU A 204 15.36 -9.64 -6.87
CA LEU A 204 15.96 -8.45 -6.31
C LEU A 204 17.07 -7.95 -7.23
N GLU A 205 17.12 -6.64 -7.41
CA GLU A 205 18.30 -5.90 -7.83
C GLU A 205 18.87 -5.20 -6.60
N VAL A 206 20.16 -5.41 -6.36
CA VAL A 206 20.86 -4.93 -5.17
C VAL A 206 22.10 -4.16 -5.61
N ASP A 207 22.34 -2.98 -5.01
CA ASP A 207 23.47 -2.13 -5.34
C ASP A 207 24.81 -2.64 -4.76
N GLY A 208 25.90 -1.92 -5.06
CA GLY A 208 27.24 -2.24 -4.58
C GLY A 208 27.43 -2.14 -3.06
N ASP A 209 26.52 -1.45 -2.35
CA ASP A 209 26.49 -1.34 -0.90
C ASP A 209 25.55 -2.37 -0.24
N CYS A 210 25.05 -3.32 -1.03
CA CYS A 210 24.14 -4.40 -0.64
C CYS A 210 22.72 -3.95 -0.26
N TYR A 211 22.21 -2.82 -0.74
CA TYR A 211 20.82 -2.39 -0.51
C TYR A 211 19.90 -2.73 -1.68
N GLU A 212 18.63 -3.05 -1.38
CA GLU A 212 17.62 -3.33 -2.40
C GLU A 212 17.30 -2.05 -3.20
N VAL A 213 17.38 -2.12 -4.54
CA VAL A 213 17.08 -1.00 -5.46
C VAL A 213 15.74 -1.22 -6.16
N ARG A 214 15.51 -2.45 -6.63
CA ARG A 214 14.25 -2.91 -7.22
C ARG A 214 13.92 -4.30 -6.74
N LYS A 215 12.63 -4.58 -6.60
CA LYS A 215 12.11 -5.85 -6.11
C LYS A 215 10.84 -6.24 -6.83
N VAL A 216 10.73 -7.51 -7.19
CA VAL A 216 9.51 -8.14 -7.73
C VAL A 216 9.20 -9.35 -6.88
N CYS A 217 7.95 -9.51 -6.45
CA CYS A 217 7.51 -10.73 -5.76
C CYS A 217 6.33 -11.37 -6.50
N TYR A 218 6.43 -12.67 -6.73
CA TYR A 218 5.33 -13.51 -7.18
C TYR A 218 4.74 -14.25 -5.99
N PHE A 219 3.42 -14.13 -5.86
CA PHE A 219 2.66 -14.76 -4.79
C PHE A 219 2.05 -16.08 -5.28
N PRO A 220 1.75 -17.03 -4.38
CA PRO A 220 1.24 -18.36 -4.77
C PRO A 220 -0.05 -18.35 -5.59
N ASN A 221 -0.85 -17.29 -5.46
CA ASN A 221 -2.09 -17.12 -6.21
C ASN A 221 -1.89 -16.64 -7.66
N GLY A 222 -0.64 -16.49 -8.11
CA GLY A 222 -0.28 -16.03 -9.46
C GLY A 222 -0.29 -14.51 -9.66
N SER A 223 -0.58 -13.73 -8.61
CA SER A 223 -0.40 -12.28 -8.63
C SER A 223 1.07 -11.90 -8.38
N ALA A 224 1.41 -10.68 -8.76
CA ALA A 224 2.74 -10.13 -8.59
C ALA A 224 2.68 -8.66 -8.19
N ASP A 225 3.62 -8.25 -7.33
CA ASP A 225 3.78 -6.86 -6.92
C ASP A 225 5.25 -6.48 -6.93
N TRP A 226 5.56 -5.19 -6.92
CA TRP A 226 6.91 -4.68 -7.12
C TRP A 226 7.19 -3.43 -6.30
N ALA A 227 8.46 -3.15 -6.06
CA ALA A 227 8.93 -1.91 -5.44
C ALA A 227 10.21 -1.41 -6.12
N SER A 228 10.43 -0.10 -6.09
CA SER A 228 11.68 0.57 -6.44
C SER A 228 11.94 1.77 -5.53
N LEU A 229 13.13 2.34 -5.61
CA LEU A 229 13.47 3.59 -4.92
C LEU A 229 12.50 4.75 -5.20
N ALA A 230 11.77 4.70 -6.32
CA ALA A 230 10.81 5.75 -6.69
C ALA A 230 9.38 5.47 -6.22
N SER A 231 9.02 4.21 -5.95
CA SER A 231 7.67 3.79 -5.60
C SER A 231 7.66 2.42 -4.94
N ASP A 232 6.91 2.30 -3.83
CA ASP A 232 6.61 1.02 -3.22
C ASP A 232 5.34 0.39 -3.81
N GLY A 233 5.29 -0.94 -3.76
CA GLY A 233 4.08 -1.73 -3.97
C GLY A 233 3.21 -1.74 -2.72
N ALA A 234 1.98 -2.21 -2.86
CA ALA A 234 1.07 -2.33 -1.71
C ALA A 234 1.47 -3.50 -0.78
N TYR A 235 2.14 -4.51 -1.33
CA TYR A 235 2.54 -5.75 -0.66
C TYR A 235 4.05 -5.99 -0.68
N VAL A 236 4.77 -5.27 -1.53
CA VAL A 236 6.23 -5.37 -1.68
C VAL A 236 6.86 -4.02 -1.34
N GLN A 237 7.86 -4.06 -0.47
CA GLN A 237 8.65 -2.91 -0.06
C GLN A 237 10.13 -3.28 -0.14
N LEU A 238 10.96 -2.27 -0.35
CA LEU A 238 12.41 -2.41 -0.25
C LEU A 238 12.84 -2.49 1.22
N SER A 239 13.80 -3.36 1.50
CA SER A 239 14.44 -3.47 2.81
C SER A 239 15.34 -2.26 3.08
N GLU A 240 15.22 -1.65 4.26
CA GLU A 240 16.19 -0.67 4.76
C GLU A 240 17.46 -1.33 5.33
N GLU A 241 17.44 -2.65 5.52
CA GLU A 241 18.61 -3.43 5.96
C GLU A 241 19.36 -3.98 4.75
N PRO A 242 20.71 -4.01 4.78
CA PRO A 242 21.51 -4.56 3.70
C PRO A 242 21.23 -6.06 3.55
N VAL A 243 21.15 -6.50 2.29
CA VAL A 243 20.92 -7.89 1.91
C VAL A 243 22.15 -8.71 2.28
N VAL A 244 22.03 -9.50 3.35
CA VAL A 244 23.07 -10.46 3.76
C VAL A 244 22.92 -11.75 2.96
N TYR A 245 23.64 -11.85 1.84
CA TYR A 245 23.71 -13.08 1.05
C TYR A 245 24.84 -14.00 1.55
N GLU A 246 24.50 -14.93 2.44
CA GLU A 246 25.35 -16.09 2.71
C GLU A 246 24.80 -17.29 1.94
N SER A 247 25.62 -17.95 1.12
CA SER A 247 25.28 -19.17 0.40
C SER A 247 25.07 -20.35 1.38
N ARG A 248 23.93 -20.38 2.07
CA ARG A 248 23.61 -21.40 3.06
C ARG A 248 22.92 -22.60 2.42
N SER A 249 23.54 -23.77 2.48
CA SER A 249 22.97 -25.06 2.04
C SER A 249 22.18 -25.78 3.14
N ALA A 250 21.44 -25.06 3.98
CA ALA A 250 20.57 -25.71 4.97
C ALA A 250 19.22 -26.04 4.31
N GLU A 251 18.74 -27.27 4.46
CA GLU A 251 17.50 -27.80 3.86
C GLU A 251 16.22 -27.02 4.25
N SER A 252 16.29 -26.12 5.23
CA SER A 252 15.17 -25.29 5.73
C SER A 252 15.39 -23.78 5.60
N ALA A 253 16.44 -23.33 4.91
CA ALA A 253 16.70 -21.91 4.67
C ALA A 253 16.06 -21.45 3.34
N PRO A 254 15.69 -20.16 3.20
CA PRO A 254 15.25 -19.63 1.92
C PRO A 254 16.34 -19.87 0.86
N ARG A 255 15.92 -20.38 -0.29
CA ARG A 255 16.85 -20.68 -1.38
C ARG A 255 17.14 -19.39 -2.13
N CYS A 256 18.33 -18.85 -1.92
CA CYS A 256 18.82 -17.69 -2.65
C CYS A 256 19.81 -18.13 -3.73
N VAL A 257 19.59 -17.68 -4.96
CA VAL A 257 20.49 -17.91 -6.10
C VAL A 257 20.75 -16.59 -6.81
N GLU A 258 22.00 -16.37 -7.21
CA GLU A 258 22.35 -15.26 -8.10
C GLU A 258 21.84 -15.57 -9.51
N ILE A 259 21.26 -14.56 -10.16
CA ILE A 259 20.69 -14.64 -11.51
C ILE A 259 21.36 -13.60 -12.41
N LEU A 260 21.14 -13.71 -13.72
CA LEU A 260 21.65 -12.72 -14.67
C LEU A 260 20.82 -11.42 -14.61
N PRO A 261 21.42 -10.26 -14.93
CA PRO A 261 20.69 -8.99 -15.04
C PRO A 261 19.50 -9.06 -15.99
N GLU A 262 19.65 -9.77 -17.12
CA GLU A 262 18.59 -9.96 -18.11
C GLU A 262 17.41 -10.81 -17.57
N GLU A 263 17.68 -11.76 -16.68
CA GLU A 263 16.63 -12.56 -16.04
C GLU A 263 15.80 -11.69 -15.09
N PHE A 264 16.46 -10.84 -14.28
CA PHE A 264 15.75 -9.88 -13.44
C PHE A 264 14.93 -8.89 -14.27
N GLN A 265 15.53 -8.29 -15.31
CA GLN A 265 14.85 -7.30 -16.13
C GLN A 265 13.61 -7.88 -16.84
N ALA A 266 13.64 -9.16 -17.24
CA ALA A 266 12.47 -9.83 -17.78
C ALA A 266 11.31 -9.88 -16.76
N GLU A 267 11.59 -10.23 -15.50
CA GLU A 267 10.56 -10.25 -14.46
C GLU A 267 10.06 -8.84 -14.10
N TRP A 268 10.97 -7.85 -14.08
CA TRP A 268 10.61 -6.44 -13.89
C TRP A 268 9.63 -5.96 -14.97
N LEU A 269 9.94 -6.20 -16.24
CA LEU A 269 9.09 -5.85 -17.37
C LEU A 269 7.76 -6.61 -17.34
N HIS A 270 7.80 -7.90 -17.00
CA HIS A 270 6.62 -8.74 -16.89
C HIS A 270 5.59 -8.14 -15.94
N VAL A 271 6.03 -7.71 -14.75
CA VAL A 271 5.14 -7.16 -13.70
C VAL A 271 4.77 -5.70 -13.93
N THR A 272 5.75 -4.86 -14.29
CA THR A 272 5.54 -3.41 -14.35
C THR A 272 5.02 -2.92 -15.70
N GLY A 273 5.37 -3.60 -16.79
CA GLY A 273 5.18 -3.12 -18.16
C GLY A 273 6.02 -1.87 -18.49
N LEU A 274 7.00 -1.51 -17.65
CA LEU A 274 7.82 -0.31 -17.79
C LEU A 274 9.20 -0.66 -18.32
N HIS A 275 9.57 -0.06 -19.46
CA HIS A 275 10.89 -0.14 -20.07
C HIS A 275 11.93 0.72 -19.37
#